data_AF-A0A1I8NZ66-F1
#
_entry.id   AF-A0A1I8NZ66-F1
#
_cell.length_a   1.000
_cell.length_b   1.000
_cell.length_c   1.000
_cell.angle_alpha   90.00
_cell.angle_beta   90.00
_cell.angle_gamma   90.00
#
_symmetry.space_group_name_H-M   'P 1'
#
loop_
_entity.id
_entity.type
_entity.pdbx_description
1 polymer ?
#
loop_
_entity_poly.entity_id
_entity_poly.type
_entity_poly.pdbx_seq_one_letter_code
_entity_poly.pdbx_strand_id
1 'polypeptide(L)'
;MNFLTTVAILMASALLAVHGASKSNKCDIACLQYVDPVCGYLIDPRSKNMKRCTFGNSCFLDLHKCQTKEKWTSQRGKCESEIGCQKVRKG
;
A
#
# COMPACT_ATOMS: atom_id res chain seq x y z
N MET A 1 -19.80 9.88 -46.73
CA MET A 1 -19.91 9.57 -45.30
C MET A 1 -20.49 8.17 -45.21
N ASN A 2 -19.66 7.18 -44.85
CA ASN A 2 -19.95 5.77 -45.11
C ASN A 2 -20.40 5.11 -43.80
N PHE A 3 -21.32 4.16 -43.84
CA PHE A 3 -21.86 3.50 -42.63
C PHE A 3 -20.76 2.89 -41.73
N LEU A 4 -19.67 2.45 -42.33
CA LEU A 4 -18.47 1.97 -41.63
C LEU A 4 -17.76 3.08 -40.84
N THR A 5 -17.72 4.30 -41.38
CA THR A 5 -17.08 5.44 -40.71
C THR A 5 -17.87 5.92 -39.50
N THR A 6 -19.21 5.81 -39.51
CA THR A 6 -20.04 6.22 -38.37
C THR A 6 -19.95 5.24 -37.20
N VAL A 7 -19.85 3.92 -37.47
CA VAL A 7 -19.72 2.90 -36.42
C VAL A 7 -18.36 3.00 -35.73
N ALA A 8 -17.29 3.25 -36.49
CA ALA A 8 -15.94 3.40 -35.93
C ALA A 8 -15.82 4.59 -34.96
N ILE A 9 -16.47 5.71 -35.26
CA ILE A 9 -16.47 6.92 -34.42
C ILE A 9 -17.21 6.68 -33.10
N LEU A 10 -18.36 5.98 -33.15
CA LEU A 10 -19.14 5.66 -31.96
C LEU A 10 -18.37 4.75 -30.99
N MET A 11 -17.70 3.72 -31.51
CA MET A 11 -16.88 2.81 -30.70
C MET A 11 -15.67 3.52 -30.05
N ALA A 12 -15.05 4.48 -30.75
CA ALA A 12 -13.93 5.24 -30.23
C ALA A 12 -14.33 6.14 -29.04
N SER A 13 -15.53 6.71 -29.07
CA SER A 13 -16.03 7.60 -28.01
C SER A 13 -16.31 6.89 -26.67
N ALA A 14 -16.66 5.59 -26.71
CA ALA A 14 -16.93 4.80 -25.51
C ALA A 14 -15.67 4.45 -24.70
N LEU A 15 -14.48 4.46 -25.32
CA LEU A 15 -13.21 4.07 -24.67
C LEU A 15 -12.60 5.18 -23.78
N LEU A 16 -13.05 6.44 -23.91
CA LEU A 16 -12.46 7.58 -23.19
C LEU A 16 -13.04 7.83 -21.78
N ALA A 17 -14.16 7.19 -21.42
CA ALA A 17 -14.87 7.45 -20.17
C ALA A 17 -14.29 6.71 -18.94
N VAL A 18 -13.28 5.84 -19.10
CA VAL A 18 -12.70 5.04 -18.01
C VAL A 18 -11.36 5.63 -17.54
N HIS A 19 -11.32 6.94 -17.28
CA HIS A 19 -10.21 7.53 -16.52
C HIS A 19 -10.62 7.57 -15.06
N GLY A 20 -10.40 6.44 -14.38
CA GLY A 20 -10.68 6.27 -12.97
C GLY A 20 -10.02 7.38 -12.14
N ALA A 21 -10.84 8.11 -11.38
CA ALA A 21 -10.37 9.09 -10.41
C ALA A 21 -9.54 8.38 -9.33
N SER A 22 -8.22 8.34 -9.52
CA SER A 22 -7.27 7.91 -8.49
C SER A 22 -7.24 8.98 -7.41
N LYS A 23 -8.05 8.80 -6.35
CA LYS A 23 -7.90 9.57 -5.10
C LYS A 23 -6.46 9.40 -4.63
N SER A 24 -5.66 10.45 -4.79
CA SER A 24 -4.32 10.53 -4.20
C SER A 24 -4.48 10.54 -2.68
N ASN A 25 -4.32 9.38 -2.05
CA ASN A 25 -4.35 9.25 -0.60
C ASN A 25 -3.02 9.74 -0.05
N LYS A 26 -2.88 11.03 0.21
CA LYS A 26 -1.70 11.59 0.87
C LYS A 26 -1.60 11.01 2.29
N CYS A 27 -0.43 10.48 2.63
CA CYS A 27 -0.13 9.92 3.94
C CYS A 27 0.65 10.95 4.76
N ASP A 28 -0.06 11.95 5.27
CA ASP A 28 0.52 13.07 6.02
C ASP A 28 0.68 12.71 7.50
N ILE A 29 1.38 11.61 7.78
CA ILE A 29 1.67 11.14 9.14
C ILE A 29 3.13 11.50 9.47
N ALA A 30 3.31 12.37 10.46
CA ALA A 30 4.63 12.70 11.00
C ALA A 30 4.91 11.85 12.25
N CYS A 31 6.02 11.09 12.23
CA CYS A 31 6.42 10.24 13.34
C CYS A 31 7.64 10.80 14.08
N LEU A 32 7.56 10.79 15.41
CA LEU A 32 8.70 11.06 16.28
C LEU A 32 9.65 9.86 16.28
N GLN A 33 10.95 10.10 16.48
CA GLN A 33 12.01 9.08 16.48
C GLN A 33 12.23 8.43 17.87
N TYR A 34 11.20 8.31 18.69
CA TYR A 34 11.33 7.56 19.94
C TYR A 34 11.25 6.06 19.67
N VAL A 35 11.97 5.28 20.48
CA VAL A 35 12.06 3.83 20.33
C VAL A 35 11.03 3.16 21.25
N ASP A 36 9.98 2.61 20.64
CA ASP A 36 8.94 1.80 21.31
C ASP A 36 8.49 0.69 20.35
N PRO A 37 9.33 -0.34 20.14
CA PRO A 37 9.21 -1.20 18.98
C PRO A 37 7.90 -1.98 18.97
N VAL A 38 7.37 -2.18 17.77
CA VAL A 38 6.23 -3.06 17.52
C VAL A 38 6.56 -4.09 16.44
N CYS A 39 6.08 -5.31 16.62
CA CYS A 39 6.24 -6.37 15.66
C CYS A 39 5.00 -6.43 14.80
N GLY A 40 5.14 -6.08 13.52
CA GLY A 40 4.08 -6.09 12.52
C GLY A 40 4.04 -7.40 11.73
N TYR A 41 2.84 -7.84 11.39
CA TYR A 41 2.58 -9.04 10.58
C TYR A 41 1.72 -8.69 9.37
N LEU A 42 2.05 -9.29 8.24
CA LEU A 42 1.25 -9.21 7.03
C LEU A 42 1.22 -10.57 6.35
N ILE A 43 0.03 -11.03 5.97
CA ILE A 43 -0.10 -12.11 5.00
C ILE A 43 -0.31 -11.45 3.64
N ASP A 44 0.64 -11.63 2.73
CA ASP A 44 0.50 -11.15 1.36
C ASP A 44 -0.65 -11.91 0.68
N PRO A 45 -1.74 -11.24 0.26
CA PRO A 45 -2.89 -11.92 -0.32
C PRO A 45 -2.56 -12.60 -1.66
N ARG A 46 -1.48 -12.21 -2.35
CA ARG A 46 -1.08 -12.77 -3.63
C ARG A 46 -0.25 -14.04 -3.47
N SER A 47 0.75 -13.99 -2.60
CA SER A 47 1.70 -15.10 -2.42
C SER A 47 1.38 -16.00 -1.24
N LYS A 48 0.47 -15.60 -0.35
CA LYS A 48 0.20 -16.21 0.95
C LYS A 48 1.41 -16.29 1.90
N ASN A 49 2.52 -15.62 1.55
CA ASN A 49 3.68 -15.55 2.40
C ASN A 49 3.45 -14.58 3.57
N MET A 50 3.98 -14.93 4.74
CA MET A 50 3.98 -14.04 5.89
C MET A 50 5.19 -13.12 5.84
N LYS A 51 4.96 -11.82 5.98
CA LYS A 51 5.98 -10.84 6.36
C LYS A 51 5.85 -10.57 7.85
N ARG A 52 6.99 -10.40 8.52
CA ARG A 52 7.08 -10.13 9.95
C ARG A 52 8.21 -9.13 10.18
N CYS A 53 7.89 -7.91 10.60
CA CYS A 53 8.85 -6.80 10.62
C CYS A 53 8.77 -5.98 11.90
N THR A 54 9.93 -5.60 12.43
CA THR A 54 9.99 -4.68 13.57
C THR A 54 9.95 -3.25 13.06
N PHE A 55 9.00 -2.47 13.58
CA PHE A 55 8.91 -1.03 13.38
C PHE A 55 9.43 -0.32 14.63
N GLY A 56 10.05 0.86 14.45
CA GLY A 56 10.64 1.63 15.55
C GLY A 56 9.61 2.05 16.61
N ASN A 57 8.39 2.35 16.17
CA ASN A 57 7.21 2.55 16.99
C ASN A 57 5.91 2.32 16.21
N SER A 58 4.77 2.41 16.88
CA SER A 58 3.44 2.26 16.28
C SER A 58 3.16 3.28 15.19
N CYS A 59 3.64 4.52 15.31
CA CYS A 59 3.45 5.55 14.27
C CYS A 59 4.10 5.13 12.96
N PHE A 60 5.33 4.62 12.98
CA PHE A 60 6.00 4.15 11.76
C PHE A 60 5.28 2.99 11.09
N LEU A 61 4.66 2.09 11.89
CA LEU A 61 3.79 1.04 11.34
C LEU A 61 2.56 1.63 10.65
N ASP A 62 1.91 2.63 11.25
CA ASP A 62 0.70 3.24 10.68
C ASP A 62 0.99 4.08 9.44
N LEU A 63 2.12 4.79 9.41
CA LEU A 63 2.64 5.43 8.20
C LEU A 63 2.86 4.39 7.09
N HIS A 64 3.49 3.26 7.40
CA HIS A 64 3.70 2.19 6.44
C HIS A 64 2.37 1.61 5.92
N LYS A 65 1.40 1.29 6.80
CA LYS A 65 0.04 0.87 6.40
C LYS A 65 -0.62 1.88 5.47
N CYS A 66 -0.47 3.17 5.76
CA CYS A 66 -1.02 4.21 4.92
C CYS A 66 -0.37 4.21 3.53
N GLN A 67 0.95 4.13 3.46
CA GLN A 67 1.72 4.19 2.21
C GLN A 67 1.48 2.98 1.31
N THR A 68 1.47 1.77 1.89
CA THR A 68 1.35 0.53 1.12
C THR A 68 -0.08 0.06 0.92
N LYS A 69 -1.03 0.57 1.72
CA LYS A 69 -2.42 0.08 1.80
C LYS A 69 -2.53 -1.40 2.17
N GLU A 70 -1.45 -1.98 2.71
CA GLU A 70 -1.44 -3.35 3.19
C GLU A 70 -2.07 -3.44 4.59
N LYS A 71 -2.76 -4.56 4.86
CA LYS A 71 -3.46 -4.81 6.12
C LYS A 71 -2.53 -5.44 7.16
N TRP A 72 -1.61 -4.64 7.69
CA TRP A 72 -0.72 -5.09 8.75
C TRP A 72 -1.46 -5.23 10.09
N THR A 73 -1.15 -6.27 10.86
CA THR A 73 -1.49 -6.40 12.29
C THR A 73 -0.23 -6.26 13.13
N SER A 74 -0.33 -6.11 14.45
CA SER A 74 0.86 -5.93 15.29
C SER A 74 0.71 -6.37 16.74
N GLN A 75 1.85 -6.65 17.37
CA GLN A 75 1.99 -6.81 18.81
C GLN A 75 3.10 -5.87 19.35
N ARG A 76 3.07 -5.60 20.67
CA ARG A 76 4.12 -4.81 21.32
C ARG A 76 5.45 -5.57 21.34
N GLY A 77 6.55 -4.83 21.28
CA GLY A 77 7.91 -5.36 21.30
C GLY A 77 8.48 -5.63 19.90
N LYS A 78 9.76 -5.98 19.86
CA LYS A 78 10.44 -6.37 18.60
C LYS A 78 9.95 -7.73 18.14
N CYS A 79 10.09 -8.02 16.84
CA CYS A 79 9.88 -9.37 16.35
C CYS A 79 11.00 -10.29 16.82
N GLU A 80 10.64 -11.51 17.20
CA GLU A 80 11.61 -12.58 17.50
C GLU A 80 12.49 -12.92 16.28
N SER A 81 11.90 -12.85 15.08
CA SER A 81 12.58 -12.99 13.80
C SER A 81 11.98 -12.02 12.78
N GLU A 82 12.78 -11.51 11.84
CA GLU A 82 12.28 -10.70 10.73
C GLU A 82 12.18 -11.55 9.45
N ILE A 83 11.05 -11.47 8.75
CA ILE A 83 10.78 -12.24 7.52
C ILE A 83 10.23 -11.28 6.46
N GLY A 84 10.84 -11.24 5.28
CA GLY A 84 10.30 -10.52 4.13
C GLY A 84 10.23 -8.99 4.30
N CYS A 85 11.03 -8.42 5.19
CA CYS A 85 11.07 -6.99 5.45
C CYS A 85 11.92 -6.27 4.41
N GLN A 86 11.31 -5.32 3.71
CA GLN A 86 12.08 -4.40 2.88
C GLN A 86 12.82 -3.45 3.83
N LYS A 87 14.14 -3.30 3.66
CA LYS A 87 14.99 -2.38 4.44
C LYS A 87 14.71 -0.91 4.08
N VAL A 88 13.46 -0.51 3.93
CA VAL A 88 13.11 0.88 3.66
C VAL A 88 13.20 1.62 4.98
N ARG A 89 14.27 2.43 5.11
CA ARG A 89 14.63 3.33 6.22
C ARG A 89 13.78 3.14 7.47
N LYS A 90 14.30 2.33 8.39
CA LYS A 90 13.91 2.33 9.81
C LYS A 90 14.20 3.73 10.34
N GLY A 91 13.19 4.60 10.35
CA GLY A 91 13.21 5.87 11.07
C GLY A 91 13.14 5.63 12.57
#